data_AF-A0A2K3KCG3-F1
#
_entry.id   AF-A0A2K3KCG3-F1
#
_cell.length_a   1.000
_cell.length_b   1.000
_cell.length_c   1.000
_cell.angle_alpha   90.00
_cell.angle_beta   90.00
_cell.angle_gamma   90.00
#
_symmetry.space_group_name_H-M   'P 1'
#
loop_
_entity.id
_entity.type
_entity.pdbx_description
1 polymer ?
#
loop_
_entity_poly.entity_id
_entity_poly.type
_entity_poly.pdbx_seq_one_letter_code
_entity_poly.pdbx_strand_id
1 'polypeptide(L)' 'MYVIQAAVGYANFDMISSAKSSKDAYDILVKCYEGGEKVKNVKLQALRRQYEVLEMDNNESVAAYVSKV' A
#
# COMPACT_ATOMS: atom_id res chain seq x y z
N MET A 1 -7.16 -18.59 -18.19
CA MET A 1 -6.30 -18.83 -17.01
C MET A 1 -5.00 -17.99 -17.02
N TYR A 2 -4.57 -17.42 -18.16
CA TYR A 2 -3.34 -16.62 -18.27
C TYR A 2 -3.43 -15.21 -17.66
N VAL A 3 -4.62 -14.58 -17.70
CA VAL A 3 -4.80 -13.15 -17.35
C VAL A 3 -4.58 -12.89 -15.85
N ILE A 4 -5.03 -13.80 -14.98
CA ILE A 4 -4.87 -13.68 -13.53
C ILE A 4 -3.41 -13.90 -13.11
N GLN A 5 -2.72 -14.84 -13.77
CA GLN A 5 -1.33 -15.17 -13.51
C GLN A 5 -0.36 -14.05 -13.92
N ALA A 6 -0.71 -13.24 -14.92
CA ALA A 6 0.05 -12.06 -15.31
C ALA A 6 -0.15 -10.87 -14.36
N ALA A 7 -1.37 -10.71 -13.81
CA ALA A 7 -1.67 -9.66 -12.85
C ALA A 7 -1.09 -9.94 -11.45
N VAL A 8 -0.93 -11.23 -11.13
CA VAL A 8 -0.56 -11.72 -9.82
C VAL A 8 0.68 -12.60 -9.96
N GLY A 9 1.87 -12.03 -9.70
CA GLY A 9 3.16 -12.70 -9.92
C GLY A 9 3.19 -14.13 -9.35
N TYR A 10 4.00 -15.02 -9.97
CA TYR A 10 3.96 -16.48 -9.77
C TYR A 10 3.79 -16.96 -8.30
N ALA A 11 4.45 -16.31 -7.34
CA ALA A 11 4.37 -16.66 -5.91
C ALA A 11 2.99 -16.36 -5.28
N ASN A 12 2.32 -15.30 -5.72
CA ASN A 12 0.98 -14.94 -5.24
C ASN A 12 -0.11 -15.80 -5.89
N PHE A 13 0.12 -16.27 -7.13
CA PHE A 13 -0.82 -17.17 -7.83
C PHE A 13 -0.93 -18.54 -7.16
N ASP A 14 0.21 -19.13 -6.74
CA ASP A 14 0.22 -20.42 -6.03
C ASP A 14 -0.44 -20.35 -4.64
N MET A 15 -0.35 -19.18 -4.00
CA MET A 15 -0.98 -18.93 -2.71
C MET A 15 -2.50 -18.71 -2.85
N ILE A 16 -2.95 -18.10 -3.95
CA ILE A 16 -4.38 -17.90 -4.24
C ILE A 16 -5.03 -19.18 -4.76
N SER A 17 -4.32 -19.99 -5.54
CA SER A 17 -4.84 -21.26 -6.08
C SER A 17 -5.14 -22.29 -4.98
N SER A 18 -4.51 -22.15 -3.80
CA SER A 18 -4.74 -22.96 -2.61
C SER A 18 -5.83 -22.40 -1.67
N ALA A 19 -6.45 -21.26 -2.01
CA ALA A 19 -7.53 -20.68 -1.24
C ALA A 19 -8.81 -21.54 -1.29
N LYS A 20 -9.44 -21.77 -0.14
CA LYS A 20 -10.65 -22.62 -0.01
C LYS A 20 -11.94 -21.87 -0.26
N SER A 21 -11.89 -20.54 -0.26
CA SER A 21 -13.02 -19.66 -0.50
C SER A 21 -12.59 -18.37 -1.20
N SER A 22 -13.54 -17.67 -1.81
CA SER A 22 -13.30 -16.37 -2.44
C SER A 22 -12.84 -15.31 -1.44
N LYS A 23 -13.23 -15.45 -0.17
CA LYS A 23 -12.76 -14.57 0.92
C LYS A 23 -11.28 -14.81 1.23
N ASP A 24 -10.86 -16.08 1.32
CA ASP A 24 -9.46 -16.41 1.57
C ASP A 24 -8.54 -15.92 0.44
N ALA A 25 -8.98 -16.05 -0.82
CA ALA A 25 -8.26 -15.53 -1.97
C ALA A 25 -8.10 -14.00 -1.92
N TYR A 26 -9.17 -13.29 -1.53
CA TYR A 26 -9.15 -11.84 -1.37
C TYR A 26 -8.22 -11.40 -0.23
N ASP A 27 -8.27 -12.06 0.92
CA ASP A 27 -7.42 -11.74 2.07
C ASP A 27 -5.93 -11.98 1.77
N ILE A 28 -5.60 -13.02 0.99
CA ILE A 28 -4.24 -13.27 0.50
C ILE A 28 -3.79 -12.15 -0.44
N LEU A 29 -4.63 -11.73 -1.40
CA LEU A 29 -4.33 -10.60 -2.28
C LEU A 29 -4.08 -9.31 -1.50
N VAL A 30 -4.95 -8.98 -0.55
CA VAL A 30 -4.79 -7.80 0.32
C VAL A 30 -3.46 -7.87 1.08
N LYS A 31 -3.13 -9.03 1.65
CA LYS A 31 -1.88 -9.22 2.39
C LYS A 31 -0.65 -9.09 1.50
N CYS A 32 -0.69 -9.62 0.28
CA CYS A 32 0.43 -9.58 -0.67
C CYS A 32 0.65 -8.20 -1.29
N TYR A 33 -0.41 -7.43 -1.56
CA TYR A 33 -0.31 -6.14 -2.26
C TYR A 33 -0.32 -4.92 -1.34
N GLU A 34 -1.14 -4.92 -0.28
CA GLU A 34 -1.19 -3.77 0.64
C GLU A 34 -0.12 -3.89 1.75
N GLY A 35 0.45 -5.09 1.89
CA GLY A 35 1.13 -5.54 3.09
C GLY A 35 0.10 -5.70 4.21
N GLY A 36 0.18 -6.79 4.98
CA GLY A 36 -0.73 -7.00 6.11
C GLY A 36 -0.78 -5.81 7.07
N GLU A 37 -1.69 -5.83 8.05
CA GLU A 37 -1.93 -4.74 9.02
C GLU A 37 -0.65 -4.05 9.56
N LYS A 38 0.41 -4.82 9.84
CA LYS A 38 1.72 -4.32 10.24
C LYS A 38 2.34 -3.34 9.24
N VAL A 39 2.28 -3.61 7.94
CA VAL A 39 2.78 -2.73 6.87
C VAL A 39 1.93 -1.47 6.77
N LYS A 40 0.60 -1.59 6.92
CA LYS A 40 -0.30 -0.42 6.98
C LYS A 40 0.07 0.50 8.14
N ASN A 41 0.31 -0.07 9.32
CA ASN A 41 0.74 0.68 10.50
C ASN A 41 2.10 1.34 10.30
N VAL A 42 3.08 0.67 9.70
CA VAL A 42 4.39 1.26 9.39
C VAL A 42 4.25 2.42 8.40
N LYS A 43 3.47 2.24 7.32
CA LYS A 43 3.19 3.32 6.34
C LYS A 43 2.50 4.51 7.01
N LEU A 44 1.50 4.27 7.86
CA LEU A 44 0.79 5.31 8.60
C LEU A 44 1.73 6.09 9.53
N GLN A 45 2.60 5.40 10.25
CA GLN A 45 3.59 6.04 11.13
C GLN A 45 4.61 6.85 10.33
N ALA A 46 5.04 6.37 9.17
CA ALA A 46 5.92 7.11 8.28
C ALA A 46 5.26 8.40 7.77
N LEU A 47 3.98 8.35 7.38
CA LEU A 47 3.20 9.52 6.96
C LEU A 47 3.01 10.52 8.10
N ARG A 48 2.67 10.06 9.32
CA ARG A 48 2.56 10.93 10.50
C ARG A 48 3.87 11.66 10.78
N ARG A 49 4.99 10.95 10.75
CA ARG A 49 6.31 11.55 10.93
C ARG A 49 6.62 12.59 9.84
N GLN A 50 6.29 12.29 8.58
CA GLN A 50 6.47 13.25 7.48
C GLN A 50 5.65 14.52 7.71
N TYR A 51 4.42 14.38 8.20
CA TYR A 51 3.55 15.51 8.52
C TYR A 51 4.02 16.32 9.73
N GLU A 52 4.54 15.65 10.78
CA GLU A 52 5.10 16.32 11.96
C GLU A 52 6.30 17.20 11.65
N VAL A 53 7.09 16.83 10.63
CA VAL A 53 8.25 17.61 10.15
C VAL A 53 7.92 18.44 8.92
N LEU A 54 6.67 18.45 8.47
CA LEU A 54 6.25 19.26 7.33
C LEU A 54 6.14 20.72 7.79
N GLU A 55 7.08 21.52 7.32
CA GLU A 55 7.12 22.95 7.53
C GLU A 55 7.34 23.67 6.21
N MET A 56 6.85 24.90 6.11
CA MET A 56 7.00 25.71 4.92
C MET A 56 8.40 26.33 4.91
N ASP A 57 9.12 26.18 3.80
CA ASP A 57 10.41 26.85 3.64
C ASP A 57 10.23 28.38 3.58
N ASN A 58 11.23 29.13 4.07
CA ASN A 58 11.20 30.60 4.10
C ASN A 58 11.02 31.25 2.71
N ASN A 59 11.40 30.55 1.64
CA ASN A 59 11.29 31.01 0.25
C ASN A 59 10.18 30.27 -0.51
N GLU A 60 9.40 29.41 0.14
CA GLU A 60 8.29 28.71 -0.48
C GLU A 60 7.02 29.59 -0.47
N SER A 61 6.34 29.66 -1.61
CA SER A 61 5.03 30.33 -1.68
C SER A 61 3.95 29.50 -0.96
N VAL A 62 2.98 30.17 -0.36
CA VAL A 62 1.84 29.52 0.32
C VAL A 62 1.12 28.52 -0.60
N ALA A 63 0.94 28.84 -1.89
CA ALA A 63 0.29 27.95 -2.85
C ALA A 63 1.09 26.66 -3.11
N ALA A 64 2.42 26.77 -3.19
CA ALA A 64 3.29 25.62 -3.37
C ALA A 64 3.30 24.73 -2.11
N TYR A 65 3.35 25.33 -0.92
CA TYR A 65 3.29 24.59 0.33
C TYR A 65 1.99 23.81 0.49
N VAL A 66 0.85 24.45 0.23
CA VAL A 66 -0.48 23.81 0.32
C VAL A 66 -0.63 22.65 -0.66
N SER A 67 0.11 22.63 -1.77
CA SER A 67 0.09 21.50 -2.71
C SER A 67 0.84 20.25 -2.22
N LYS A 68 1.69 20.39 -1.19
CA LYS A 68 2.43 19.29 -0.55
C LYS A 68 1.65 18.62 0.59
N VAL A 69 0.58 19.26 1.08
CA VAL A 69 -0.33 18.78 2.12
C VAL A 69 -1.48 17.99 1.48
#